data_AF-A0A6L9LX96-F1
#
_entry.id   AF-A0A6L9LX96-F1
#
_cell.length_a   1.000
_cell.length_b   1.000
_cell.length_c   1.000
_cell.angle_alpha   90.00
_cell.angle_beta   90.00
_cell.angle_gamma   90.00
#
_symmetry.space_group_name_H-M   'P 1'
#
loop_
_entity.id
_entity.type
_entity.pdbx_description
1 polymer ?
#
loop_
_entity_poly.entity_id
_entity_poly.type
_entity_poly.pdbx_seq_one_letter_code
_entity_poly.pdbx_strand_id
1 'polypeptide(L)'
;MFPGTTMLDYIFWMVMGALQVLVVMGLVAWLKHYGRKVIWWQVGLFYLGFASLCGVIAGGTTLMGEYESIAGWYFIGVLGLPVVICLAIAFRLFVMRKAPTKS
;
A
#
# COMPACT_ATOMS: atom_id res chain seq x y z
N MET A 1 7.77 -15.52 15.50
CA MET A 1 6.58 -15.85 14.67
C MET A 1 6.96 -17.02 13.77
N PHE A 2 6.17 -18.10 13.77
CA PHE A 2 6.57 -19.47 13.38
C PHE A 2 7.24 -19.59 12.00
N PRO A 3 8.45 -20.19 11.90
CA PRO A 3 9.04 -20.53 10.61
C PRO A 3 8.58 -21.93 10.16
N GLY A 4 7.76 -21.99 9.09
CA GLY A 4 7.89 -23.01 8.03
C GLY A 4 7.33 -24.43 8.24
N THR A 5 6.31 -24.66 9.07
CA THR A 5 5.89 -26.06 9.39
C THR A 5 4.43 -26.41 9.12
N THR A 6 3.57 -25.48 8.69
CA THR A 6 2.13 -25.77 8.51
C THR A 6 1.59 -25.32 7.15
N MET A 7 0.65 -26.10 6.60
CA MET A 7 -0.09 -25.77 5.36
C MET A 7 -0.75 -24.38 5.43
N LEU A 8 -1.08 -23.93 6.64
CA LEU A 8 -1.64 -22.61 6.91
C LEU A 8 -0.71 -21.46 6.46
N ASP A 9 0.61 -21.62 6.59
CA ASP A 9 1.59 -20.61 6.19
C ASP A 9 1.57 -20.41 4.67
N TYR A 10 1.57 -21.50 3.90
CA TYR A 10 1.45 -21.44 2.44
C TYR A 10 0.13 -20.79 1.99
N ILE A 11 -0.98 -21.17 2.63
CA ILE A 11 -2.30 -20.58 2.31
C ILE A 11 -2.30 -19.09 2.64
N PHE A 12 -1.74 -18.69 3.78
CA PHE A 12 -1.63 -17.30 4.19
C PHE A 12 -0.88 -16.46 3.16
N TRP A 13 0.32 -16.89 2.75
CA TRP A 13 1.09 -16.17 1.74
C TRP A 13 0.42 -16.14 0.36
N MET A 14 -0.27 -17.22 -0.03
CA MET A 14 -1.05 -17.26 -1.26
C MET A 14 -2.21 -16.25 -1.23
N VAL A 15 -2.95 -16.20 -0.13
CA VAL A 15 -4.06 -15.24 0.06
C VAL A 15 -3.52 -13.81 0.06
N MET A 16 -2.41 -13.54 0.75
CA MET A 16 -1.77 -12.23 0.74
C MET A 16 -1.34 -11.82 -0.66
N GLY A 17 -0.73 -12.73 -1.43
CA GLY A 17 -0.38 -12.48 -2.84
C GLY A 17 -1.60 -12.18 -3.71
N ALA A 18 -2.68 -12.95 -3.58
CA ALA A 18 -3.92 -12.71 -4.32
C ALA A 18 -4.54 -11.35 -3.99
N LEU A 19 -4.53 -10.95 -2.72
CA LEU A 19 -5.01 -9.62 -2.28
C LEU A 19 -4.18 -8.50 -2.92
N GLN A 20 -2.85 -8.63 -3.00
CA GLN A 20 -2.00 -7.63 -3.66
C GLN A 20 -2.38 -7.46 -5.15
N VAL A 21 -2.62 -8.57 -5.86
CA VAL A 21 -3.06 -8.52 -7.27
C VAL A 21 -4.43 -7.83 -7.39
N LEU A 22 -5.38 -8.15 -6.49
CA LEU A 22 -6.70 -7.50 -6.47
C LEU A 22 -6.60 -5.99 -6.22
N VAL A 23 -5.69 -5.53 -5.36
CA VAL A 23 -5.46 -4.09 -5.13
C VAL A 23 -4.99 -3.40 -6.41
N VAL A 24 -4.01 -3.98 -7.12
CA VAL A 24 -3.50 -3.40 -8.38
C VAL A 24 -4.59 -3.39 -9.46
N MET A 25 -5.32 -4.50 -9.62
CA MET A 25 -6.42 -4.58 -10.59
C MET A 25 -7.54 -3.60 -10.25
N GLY A 26 -7.91 -3.48 -8.98
CA GLY A 26 -8.90 -2.53 -8.49
C GLY A 26 -8.47 -1.09 -8.75
N LEU A 27 -7.22 -0.74 -8.48
CA LEU A 27 -6.66 0.58 -8.79
C LEU A 27 -6.73 0.89 -10.29
N VAL A 28 -6.33 -0.05 -11.15
CA VAL A 28 -6.37 0.12 -12.60
C VAL A 28 -7.81 0.27 -13.10
N ALA A 29 -8.73 -0.56 -12.61
CA ALA A 29 -10.15 -0.50 -12.96
C ALA A 29 -10.77 0.84 -12.52
N TRP A 30 -10.44 1.30 -11.31
CA TRP A 30 -10.87 2.58 -10.78
C TRP A 30 -10.37 3.75 -11.63
N LEU A 31 -9.08 3.79 -11.97
CA LEU A 31 -8.53 4.84 -12.85
C LEU A 31 -9.22 4.87 -14.23
N LYS A 32 -9.51 3.69 -14.80
CA LYS A 32 -10.25 3.58 -16.06
C LYS A 32 -11.68 4.10 -15.93
N HIS A 33 -12.36 3.80 -14.82
CA HIS A 33 -13.73 4.27 -14.56
C HIS A 33 -13.82 5.81 -14.56
N TYR A 34 -12.80 6.50 -14.04
CA TYR A 34 -12.72 7.97 -14.07
C TYR A 34 -12.14 8.54 -15.37
N GLY A 35 -12.01 7.74 -16.43
CA GLY A 35 -11.49 8.17 -17.73
C GLY A 35 -10.02 8.61 -17.69
N ARG A 36 -9.25 8.18 -16.68
CA ARG A 36 -7.83 8.51 -16.56
C ARG A 36 -6.98 7.57 -17.39
N LYS A 37 -5.96 8.12 -18.07
CA LYS A 37 -4.95 7.32 -18.76
C LYS A 37 -4.13 6.55 -17.73
N VAL A 38 -4.21 5.22 -17.79
CA VAL A 38 -3.42 4.35 -16.93
C VAL A 38 -1.99 4.32 -17.44
N ILE A 39 -1.06 4.83 -16.63
CA ILE A 39 0.38 4.78 -16.92
C ILE A 39 1.03 3.79 -15.95
N TRP A 40 1.66 2.75 -16.48
CA TRP A 40 2.19 1.62 -15.70
C TRP A 40 3.14 2.03 -14.57
N TRP A 41 4.03 3.02 -14.79
CA TRP A 41 4.93 3.48 -13.72
C TRP A 41 4.18 4.20 -12.59
N GLN A 42 3.07 4.91 -12.89
CA GLN A 42 2.24 5.56 -11.87
C GLN A 42 1.55 4.51 -11.01
N VAL A 43 0.99 3.47 -11.64
CA VAL A 43 0.42 2.30 -10.95
C VAL A 43 1.48 1.64 -10.06
N GLY A 44 2.70 1.46 -10.57
CA GLY A 44 3.83 0.94 -9.81
C GLY A 44 4.17 1.77 -8.58
N LEU A 45 4.15 3.11 -8.67
CA LEU A 45 4.38 3.99 -7.52
C LEU A 45 3.26 3.93 -6.49
N PHE A 46 1.99 3.89 -6.92
CA PHE A 46 0.88 3.69 -5.99
C PHE A 46 0.97 2.35 -5.27
N TYR A 47 1.30 1.29 -6.01
CA TYR A 47 1.50 -0.02 -5.42
C TYR A 47 2.69 -0.04 -4.45
N LEU A 48 3.81 0.59 -4.80
CA LEU A 48 4.97 0.72 -3.91
C LEU A 48 4.59 1.44 -2.60
N GLY A 49 3.87 2.56 -2.70
CA GLY A 49 3.39 3.27 -1.51
C GLY A 49 2.41 2.45 -0.68
N PHE A 50 1.50 1.71 -1.32
CA PHE A 50 0.59 0.77 -0.63
C PHE A 50 1.36 -0.35 0.08
N ALA A 51 2.31 -0.99 -0.59
CA ALA A 51 3.15 -2.04 -0.02
C ALA A 51 4.00 -1.52 1.15
N SER A 52 4.56 -0.31 1.03
CA SER A 52 5.25 0.36 2.14
C SER A 52 4.33 0.58 3.33
N LEU A 53 3.08 1.01 3.10
CA LEU A 53 2.09 1.21 4.17
C LEU A 53 1.75 -0.12 4.87
N CYS A 54 1.53 -1.19 4.11
CA CYS A 54 1.35 -2.54 4.66
C CYS A 54 2.55 -2.97 5.50
N GLY A 55 3.77 -2.70 5.02
CA GLY A 55 5.01 -3.00 5.76
C GLY A 55 5.11 -2.22 7.07
N VAL A 56 4.77 -0.93 7.07
CA VAL A 56 4.74 -0.11 8.29
C VAL A 56 3.74 -0.66 9.31
N ILE A 57 2.53 -0.99 8.86
CA ILE A 57 1.49 -1.55 9.73
C ILE A 57 1.97 -2.89 10.28
N ALA A 58 2.44 -3.80 9.43
CA ALA A 58 2.92 -5.12 9.85
C ALA A 58 4.09 -5.02 10.85
N GLY A 59 5.08 -4.17 10.58
CA GLY A 59 6.20 -3.93 11.50
C GLY A 59 5.74 -3.32 12.83
N GLY A 60 4.85 -2.33 12.78
CA GLY A 60 4.28 -1.71 13.97
C GLY A 60 3.49 -2.68 14.85
N THR A 61 2.62 -3.49 14.24
CA THR A 61 1.85 -4.51 14.96
C THR A 61 2.74 -5.63 15.52
N THR A 62 3.84 -5.95 14.83
CA THR A 62 4.82 -6.93 15.32
C THR A 62 5.47 -6.42 16.61
N LEU A 63 5.96 -5.17 16.63
CA LEU A 63 6.52 -4.55 17.82
C LEU A 63 5.52 -4.47 18.98
N MET A 64 4.25 -4.15 18.69
CA MET A 64 3.19 -4.17 19.70
C MET A 64 2.96 -5.58 20.28
N GLY A 65 3.06 -6.61 19.45
CA GLY A 65 2.95 -8.01 19.86
C GLY A 65 4.14 -8.51 20.69
N GLU A 66 5.31 -7.88 20.57
CA GLU A 66 6.52 -8.16 21.34
C GLU A 66 6.59 -7.38 22.67
N TYR A 67 5.45 -6.87 23.16
CA TYR A 67 5.29 -6.05 24.36
C TYR A 67 5.94 -4.65 24.29
N GLU A 68 6.51 -4.28 23.15
CA GLU A 68 7.08 -2.96 22.85
C GLU A 68 6.01 -2.04 22.21
N SER A 69 4.88 -1.88 22.89
CA SER A 69 3.71 -1.17 22.34
C SER A 69 4.00 0.29 21.99
N ILE A 70 4.84 0.96 22.80
CA ILE A 70 5.26 2.34 22.56
C ILE A 70 6.09 2.43 21.28
N ALA A 71 7.06 1.51 21.10
CA ALA A 71 7.88 1.46 19.89
C ALA A 71 7.02 1.17 18.65
N GLY A 72 6.02 0.31 18.75
CA GLY A 72 5.06 0.05 17.67
C GLY A 72 4.28 1.28 17.25
N TRP A 73 3.79 2.08 18.21
CA TRP A 73 3.12 3.36 17.91
C TRP A 73 4.06 4.37 17.26
N TYR A 74 5.30 4.49 17.75
CA TYR A 74 6.29 5.34 17.12
C TYR A 74 6.65 4.87 15.71
N PHE A 75 6.75 3.56 15.47
CA PHE A 75 7.04 3.02 14.16
C PHE A 75 5.93 3.37 13.15
N ILE A 76 4.67 3.16 13.54
CA ILE A 76 3.50 3.52 12.71
C ILE A 76 3.43 5.03 12.50
N GLY A 77 3.62 5.83 13.56
CA GLY A 77 3.55 7.29 13.47
C GLY A 77 4.67 7.89 12.63
N VAL A 78 5.92 7.55 12.93
CA VAL A 78 7.11 8.16 12.33
C VAL A 78 7.36 7.66 10.91
N LEU A 79 7.19 6.36 10.64
CA LEU A 79 7.40 5.80 9.29
C LEU A 79 6.11 5.80 8.46
N GLY A 80 4.95 5.65 9.09
CA GLY A 80 3.68 5.62 8.37
C GLY A 80 3.23 6.99 7.89
N LEU A 81 3.45 8.04 8.68
CA LEU A 81 3.07 9.40 8.29
C LEU A 81 3.72 9.84 6.96
N PRO A 82 5.05 9.72 6.75
CA PRO A 82 5.68 10.01 5.47
C PRO A 82 5.10 9.19 4.31
N VAL A 83 4.82 7.90 4.52
CA VAL A 83 4.23 7.04 3.49
C VAL A 83 2.85 7.53 3.08
N VAL A 84 1.99 7.88 4.03
CA VAL A 84 0.66 8.45 3.77
C VAL A 84 0.75 9.79 3.05
N ILE A 85 1.68 10.66 3.46
CA ILE A 85 1.92 11.95 2.79
C ILE A 85 2.34 11.73 1.33
N CYS A 86 3.30 10.83 1.08
CA CYS A 86 3.74 10.50 -0.28
C CYS A 86 2.61 9.95 -1.15
N LEU A 87 1.77 9.06 -0.60
CA LEU A 87 0.59 8.54 -1.29
C LEU A 87 -0.42 9.65 -1.60
N ALA A 88 -0.67 10.57 -0.66
CA ALA A 88 -1.57 11.71 -0.87
C ALA A 88 -1.04 12.67 -1.96
N ILE A 89 0.27 12.91 -1.98
CA ILE A 89 0.92 13.72 -3.03
C ILE A 89 0.79 13.01 -4.38
N ALA A 90 1.12 11.72 -4.48
CA ALA A 90 0.97 10.94 -5.70
C ALA A 90 -0.47 10.94 -6.21
N PHE A 91 -1.44 10.79 -5.29
CA PHE A 91 -2.86 10.87 -5.59
C PHE A 91 -3.26 12.21 -6.18
N ARG A 92 -2.83 13.30 -5.56
CA ARG A 92 -3.13 14.65 -6.03
C ARG A 92 -2.50 14.94 -7.40
N LEU A 93 -1.26 14.51 -7.61
CA LEU A 93 -0.51 14.76 -8.84
C LEU A 93 -1.01 13.94 -10.04
N PHE A 94 -1.32 12.66 -9.83
CA PHE A 94 -1.60 11.74 -10.94
C PHE A 94 -3.09 11.52 -11.18
N VAL A 95 -3.93 11.60 -10.13
CA VAL A 95 -5.37 11.31 -10.25
C VAL A 95 -6.21 12.58 -10.25
N MET A 96 -5.90 13.55 -9.38
CA MET A 96 -6.72 14.77 -9.24
C MET A 96 -6.34 15.89 -10.20
N ARG A 97 -5.18 15.85 -10.86
CA ARG A 97 -4.77 16.88 -11.81
C ARG A 97 -5.80 17.02 -12.93
N LYS A 98 -6.46 18.18 -13.04
CA LYS A 98 -7.33 18.50 -14.18
C LYS A 98 -6.48 18.49 -15.46
N ALA A 99 -7.02 17.94 -16.54
CA ALA A 99 -6.38 18.06 -17.84
C ALA A 99 -6.20 19.56 -18.15
N PRO A 100 -5.05 19.99 -18.70
CA PRO A 100 -4.89 21.37 -19.12
C PRO A 100 -5.99 21.67 -20.14
N THR A 101 -6.83 22.65 -19.82
CA THR A 101 -7.82 23.21 -20.74
C THR A 101 -7.03 23.69 -21.95
N LYS A 102 -7.14 22.99 -23.09
CA LYS A 102 -6.63 23.52 -24.36
C LYS A 102 -7.52 24.73 -24.68
N SER A 103 -7.00 25.95 -24.49
CA SER A 103 -7.57 27.16 -25.09
C SER A 103 -7.11 27.26 -26.53
#